data_AF-A0A373NKB1-F1
#
_entry.id   AF-A0A373NKB1-F1
#
_cell.length_a   1.000
_cell.length_b   1.000
_cell.length_c   1.000
_cell.angle_alpha   90.00
_cell.angle_beta   90.00
_cell.angle_gamma   90.00
#
_symmetry.space_group_name_H-M   'P 1'
#
loop_
_entity.id
_entity.type
_entity.pdbx_description
1 polymer ?
#
loop_
_entity_poly.entity_id
_entity_poly.type
_entity_poly.pdbx_seq_one_letter_code
_entity_poly.pdbx_strand_id
1 'polypeptide(L)' 'MEISSILIKDTTKEERIRIVQEGLNQCGGACDFCNGCDNLGGGSVDAFYELYINGEKELRELNEEYRSNSGLVK' A
#
# COMPACT_ATOMS: atom_id res chain seq x y z
N MET A 1 -9.09 11.52 8.37
CA MET A 1 -8.36 11.93 9.60
C MET A 1 -7.15 12.73 9.11
N GLU A 2 -6.60 13.69 9.86
CA GLU A 2 -5.33 14.28 9.39
C GLU A 2 -4.21 13.24 9.56
N ILE A 3 -3.69 12.71 8.45
CA ILE A 3 -2.53 11.80 8.47
C ILE A 3 -1.29 12.64 8.83
N SER A 4 -0.79 12.47 10.05
CA SER A 4 0.36 13.22 10.57
C SER A 4 1.71 12.58 10.22
N SER A 5 1.76 11.25 10.07
CA SER A 5 2.95 10.50 9.66
C SER A 5 2.54 9.23 8.91
N ILE A 6 3.43 8.74 8.07
CA ILE A 6 3.32 7.45 7.39
C ILE A 6 4.36 6.44 7.90
N LEU A 7 5.26 6.83 8.79
CA LEU A 7 6.34 5.95 9.24
C LEU A 7 5.82 4.91 10.23
N ILE A 8 6.33 3.67 10.15
CA ILE A 8 5.91 2.59 11.04
C ILE A 8 6.15 2.95 12.50
N LYS A 9 7.28 3.59 12.81
CA LYS A 9 7.63 4.03 14.16
C LYS A 9 6.65 5.04 14.78
N ASP A 10 5.86 5.72 13.96
CA ASP A 10 4.94 6.78 14.37
C ASP A 10 3.46 6.34 14.22
N THR A 11 3.20 5.08 13.86
CA THR A 11 1.85 4.60 13.51
C THR A 11 1.53 3.25 14.15
N THR A 12 0.25 3.06 14.47
CA THR A 12 -0.37 1.77 14.80
C THR A 12 -0.73 1.00 13.53
N LYS A 13 -1.03 -0.28 13.66
CA LYS A 13 -1.50 -1.11 12.53
C LYS A 13 -2.81 -0.55 11.96
N GLU A 14 -3.72 -0.11 12.82
CA GLU A 14 -5.00 0.47 12.44
C GLU A 14 -4.84 1.79 11.68
N GLU A 15 -3.89 2.64 12.08
CA GLU A 15 -3.55 3.86 11.36
C GLU A 15 -2.96 3.55 9.98
N ARG A 16 -2.09 2.54 9.86
CA ARG A 16 -1.55 2.11 8.56
C ARG A 16 -2.62 1.57 7.62
N ILE A 17 -3.60 0.82 8.12
CA ILE A 17 -4.76 0.39 7.32
C ILE A 17 -5.50 1.61 6.78
N ARG A 18 -5.75 2.63 7.61
CA ARG A 18 -6.43 3.86 7.18
C ARG A 18 -5.60 4.64 6.17
N ILE A 19 -4.27 4.75 6.37
CA ILE A 19 -3.36 5.42 5.44
C ILE A 19 -3.46 4.77 4.05
N VAL A 20 -3.42 3.44 3.98
CA VAL A 20 -3.56 2.69 2.72
C VAL A 20 -4.94 2.92 2.11
N GLN A 21 -6.02 2.80 2.89
CA GLN A 21 -7.39 3.02 2.41
C GLN A 21 -7.63 4.45 1.91
N GLU A 22 -7.18 5.47 2.64
CA GLU A 22 -7.30 6.88 2.25
C GLU A 22 -6.45 7.17 0.99
N GLY A 23 -5.24 6.60 0.89
CA GLY A 23 -4.38 6.73 -0.29
C GLY A 23 -4.99 6.13 -1.57
N LEU A 24 -5.74 5.04 -1.44
CA LEU A 24 -6.45 4.36 -2.54
C LEU A 24 -7.82 4.96 -2.83
N ASN A 25 -8.33 5.86 -1.99
CA ASN A 25 -9.69 6.40 -2.10
C ASN A 25 -9.92 7.16 -3.41
N GLN A 26 -8.86 7.71 -4.03
CA GLN A 26 -8.93 8.35 -5.35
C GLN A 26 -9.25 7.38 -6.49
N CYS A 27 -9.08 6.08 -6.27
CA CYS A 27 -9.41 5.01 -7.23
C CYS A 27 -10.83 4.44 -7.04
N GLY A 28 -11.70 5.12 -6.27
CA GLY A 28 -13.11 4.77 -6.15
C GLY A 28 -13.53 4.15 -4.82
N GLY A 29 -12.66 4.16 -3.80
CA GLY A 29 -13.02 3.92 -2.39
C GLY A 29 -13.65 2.54 -2.14
N ALA A 30 -12.89 1.67 -1.47
CA ALA A 30 -13.05 0.21 -1.38
C ALA A 30 -12.40 -0.53 -2.56
N CYS A 31 -11.60 -1.53 -2.21
CA CYS A 31 -10.71 -2.32 -3.07
C CYS A 31 -11.43 -3.00 -4.27
N ASP A 32 -12.77 -2.95 -4.32
CA ASP A 32 -13.59 -3.61 -5.33
C ASP A 32 -13.39 -3.04 -6.75
N PHE A 33 -12.95 -1.78 -6.90
CA PHE A 33 -12.76 -1.14 -8.21
C PHE A 33 -11.29 -0.89 -8.60
N CYS A 34 -10.33 -1.01 -7.69
CA CYS A 34 -8.89 -0.89 -8.00
C CYS A 34 -8.20 -2.25 -8.27
N ASN A 35 -8.86 -3.38 -7.97
CA ASN A 35 -8.46 -4.71 -8.45
C ASN A 35 -8.59 -4.87 -9.99
N GLY A 36 -8.86 -3.79 -10.72
CA GLY A 36 -9.21 -3.75 -12.14
C GLY A 36 -8.17 -3.08 -13.05
N CYS A 37 -6.88 -3.14 -12.73
CA CYS A 37 -5.83 -3.02 -13.75
C CYS A 37 -4.62 -3.88 -13.39
N ASP A 38 -4.79 -5.19 -13.56
CA ASP A 38 -3.74 -6.18 -13.80
C ASP A 38 -2.84 -5.85 -15.04
N ASN A 39 -2.94 -4.63 -15.58
CA ASN A 39 -2.25 -4.16 -16.79
C ASN A 39 -0.76 -3.86 -16.59
N LEU A 40 -0.26 -3.88 -15.34
CA LEU A 40 1.17 -3.66 -15.04
C LEU A 40 1.80 -4.75 -14.17
N GLY A 41 1.08 -5.84 -13.84
CA GLY A 41 1.63 -6.96 -13.05
C GLY A 41 1.81 -6.66 -11.55
N GLY A 42 1.05 -5.71 -11.01
CA GLY A 42 1.16 -5.23 -9.62
C GLY A 42 0.50 -6.11 -8.54
N GLY A 43 -0.11 -7.25 -8.89
CA GLY A 43 -0.77 -8.13 -7.93
C GLY A 43 -1.95 -7.48 -7.19
N SER A 44 -2.44 -8.14 -6.13
CA SER A 44 -3.46 -7.56 -5.26
C SER A 44 -2.86 -6.38 -4.48
N VAL A 45 -3.59 -5.27 -4.44
CA VAL A 45 -3.23 -4.09 -3.65
C VAL A 45 -3.06 -4.45 -2.17
N ASP A 46 -3.86 -5.39 -1.67
CA ASP A 46 -3.78 -5.87 -0.29
C ASP A 46 -2.46 -6.60 -0.03
N ALA A 47 -1.98 -7.39 -1.00
CA ALA A 47 -0.72 -8.11 -0.89
C ALA A 47 0.50 -7.17 -0.93
N PHE A 48 0.43 -6.09 -1.72
CA PHE A 48 1.54 -5.14 -1.81
C PHE A 48 1.79 -4.40 -0.49
N TYR A 49 0.73 -3.97 0.20
CA TYR A 49 0.84 -3.18 1.44
C TYR A 49 0.86 -4.00 2.73
N GLU A 50 0.70 -5.33 2.67
CA GLU A 50 0.63 -6.20 3.86
C GLU A 50 1.84 -6.02 4.79
N LEU A 51 3.05 -5.99 4.23
CA LEU A 51 4.29 -5.82 5.00
C LEU A 51 4.35 -4.46 5.71
N TYR A 52 3.84 -3.41 5.07
CA TYR A 52 3.73 -2.10 5.71
C TYR A 52 2.67 -2.12 6.83
N ILE A 53 1.49 -2.66 6.57
CA ILE A 53 0.41 -2.77 7.55
C ILE A 53 0.88 -3.55 8.79
N ASN A 54 1.62 -4.64 8.61
CA ASN A 54 2.19 -5.44 9.69
C ASN A 54 3.36 -4.76 10.42
N GLY A 55 3.90 -3.68 9.88
CA GLY A 55 5.04 -2.95 10.48
C GLY A 55 6.39 -3.61 10.19
N GLU A 56 6.48 -4.39 9.12
CA GLU A 56 7.66 -5.16 8.75
C GLU A 56 8.58 -4.43 7.74
N LYS A 57 8.00 -3.59 6.86
CA LYS A 57 8.74 -2.75 5.90
C LYS A 57 8.08 -1.39 5.69
N GLU A 58 8.90 -0.35 5.55
CA GLU A 58 8.41 0.99 5.23
C GLU A 58 7.89 1.05 3.78
N LEU A 59 6.93 1.94 3.53
CA LEU A 59 6.39 2.18 2.17
C LEU A 59 7.50 2.51 1.15
N ARG A 60 8.56 3.18 1.59
CA ARG A 60 9.73 3.49 0.75
C ARG A 60 10.42 2.21 0.25
N GLU A 61 10.61 1.23 1.13
CA GLU A 61 11.26 -0.03 0.80
C GLU A 61 10.41 -0.84 -0.18
N LEU A 62 9.10 -0.91 0.05
CA LEU A 62 8.15 -1.56 -0.88
C LEU A 62 8.20 -0.94 -2.28
N ASN A 63 8.20 0.40 -2.36
CA ASN A 63 8.28 1.11 -3.64
C ASN A 63 9.63 0.92 -4.34
N GLU A 64 10.73 0.88 -3.60
CA GLU A 64 12.07 0.59 -4.14
C GLU A 64 12.14 -0.84 -4.71
N GLU A 65 11.58 -1.82 -4.00
CA GLU A 65 11.49 -3.21 -4.47
C GLU A 65 10.61 -3.35 -5.71
N TYR A 66 9.44 -2.72 -5.71
CA TYR A 66 8.54 -2.69 -6.87
C TYR A 66 9.23 -2.16 -8.12
N ARG A 67 9.93 -1.02 -7.98
CA ARG A 67 10.68 -0.41 -9.09
C ARG A 67 11.83 -1.29 -9.56
N SER A 68 12.52 -1.95 -8.64
CA SER A 68 13.64 -2.84 -8.95
C SER A 68 13.17 -4.12 -9.65
N ASN A 69 11.93 -4.55 -9.41
CA ASN A 69 11.33 -5.75 -10.03
C ASN A 69 10.53 -5.43 -11.31
N SER A 70 10.85 -4.35 -12.03
CA SER A 70 10.14 -3.91 -13.24
C SER A 70 8.64 -3.66 -13.06
N GLY A 71 8.19 -3.36 -11.83
CA GLY A 71 6.77 -3.17 -11.52
C GLY A 71 6.00 -4.47 -11.26
N LEU A 72 6.69 -5.60 -11.09
CA LEU A 72 6.06 -6.87 -10.72
C LEU A 72 6.01 -7.01 -9.20
N VAL A 73 4.87 -7.41 -8.66
CA VAL A 73 4.78 -7.93 -7.29
C VAL A 73 5.09 -9.43 -7.34
N LYS A 74 5.95 -9.91 -6.42
CA LYS A 74 6.37 -11.32 -6.39
C LYS A 74 5.28 -12.25 -5.89
#